data_AF-A0A2T2W4X4-F1
#
_entry.id   AF-A0A2T2W4X4-F1
#
_cell.length_a   1.000
_cell.length_b   1.000
_cell.length_c   1.000
_cell.angle_alpha   90.00
_cell.angle_beta   90.00
_cell.angle_gamma   90.00
#
_symmetry.space_group_name_H-M   'P 1'
#
loop_
_entity.id
_entity.type
_entity.pdbx_description
1 polymer ?
#
loop_
_entity_poly.entity_id
_entity_poly.type
_entity_poly.pdbx_seq_one_letter_code
_entity_poly.pdbx_strand_id
1 'polypeptide(L)' 'VEEFLLGKPWTMETVQAAKPLLQEAFTPLTDLRGSAEYRQRLVVNLFEKFFVEFP' A
#
# COMPACT_ATOMS: atom_id res chain seq x y z
N VAL A 1 5.53 -4.02 6.45
CA VAL A 1 4.25 -4.48 5.86
C VAL A 1 4.27 -5.97 5.60
N GLU A 2 5.27 -6.49 4.89
CA GLU A 2 5.38 -7.91 4.55
C GLU A 2 5.25 -8.84 5.75
N GLU A 3 6.01 -8.60 6.83
CA GLU A 3 5.93 -9.39 8.06
C GLU A 3 4.52 -9.39 8.69
N PHE A 4 3.81 -8.26 8.65
CA PHE A 4 2.43 -8.18 9.13
C PHE A 4 1.48 -9.06 8.31
N LEU A 5 1.72 -9.19 6.99
CA LEU A 5 0.84 -9.97 6.11
C LEU A 5 1.06 -11.49 6.23
N LEU A 6 2.23 -11.94 6.68
CA LEU A 6 2.54 -13.36 6.80
C LEU A 6 1.53 -14.07 7.71
N GLY A 7 0.96 -15.17 7.21
CA GLY A 7 -0.01 -16.00 7.94
C GLY A 7 -1.40 -15.39 8.12
N LYS A 8 -1.65 -14.17 7.64
CA LYS A 8 -3.00 -13.57 7.65
C LYS A 8 -3.82 -14.04 6.44
N PRO A 9 -5.14 -14.18 6.59
CA PRO A 9 -6.00 -14.47 5.45
C PRO A 9 -5.99 -13.28 4.49
N TRP A 10 -5.96 -13.56 3.18
CA TRP A 10 -5.98 -12.54 2.13
C TRP A 10 -7.40 -12.03 1.90
N THR A 11 -7.87 -11.14 2.79
CA THR A 11 -9.21 -10.55 2.74
C THR A 11 -9.14 -9.03 2.69
N MET A 12 -10.27 -8.39 2.38
CA MET A 12 -10.37 -6.93 2.35
C MET A 12 -9.99 -6.33 3.71
N GLU A 13 -10.37 -6.97 4.81
CA GLU A 13 -10.03 -6.52 6.16
C GLU A 13 -8.52 -6.50 6.40
N THR A 14 -7.80 -7.56 5.98
CA THR A 14 -6.34 -7.62 6.05
C THR A 14 -5.69 -6.52 5.21
N VAL A 15 -6.22 -6.25 4.02
CA VAL A 15 -5.72 -5.21 3.11
C VAL A 15 -5.94 -3.81 3.69
N GLN A 16 -7.13 -3.51 4.23
CA GLN A 16 -7.40 -2.24 4.91
C GLN A 16 -6.48 -2.03 6.11
N ALA A 17 -6.24 -3.09 6.90
CA ALA A 17 -5.35 -3.03 8.06
C ALA A 17 -3.87 -2.80 7.69
N ALA A 18 -3.45 -3.17 6.47
CA ALA A 18 -2.10 -2.94 5.97
C ALA A 18 -1.86 -1.52 5.40
N LYS A 19 -2.91 -0.77 5.06
CA LYS A 19 -2.81 0.59 4.50
C LYS A 19 -1.96 1.57 5.33
N PRO A 20 -2.16 1.72 6.66
CA PRO A 20 -1.32 2.64 7.44
C PRO A 20 0.14 2.19 7.49
N LEU A 21 0.39 0.87 7.55
CA LEU A 21 1.75 0.33 7.54
C LEU A 21 2.45 0.60 6.20
N LEU A 22 1.71 0.57 5.08
CA LEU A 22 2.24 0.96 3.76
C LEU A 22 2.59 2.44 3.76
N GLN A 23 1.71 3.30 4.28
CA GLN A 23 1.97 4.74 4.37
C GLN A 23 3.26 5.06 5.14
N GLU A 24 3.65 4.26 6.11
CA GLU A 24 4.86 4.48 6.91
C GLU A 24 6.10 3.74 6.37
N ALA A 25 5.93 2.79 5.45
CA ALA A 25 7.01 1.94 4.97
C ALA A 25 8.00 2.65 4.02
N PHE A 26 7.66 3.83 3.50
CA PHE A 26 8.48 4.55 2.53
C PHE A 26 8.28 6.07 2.62
N THR A 27 9.36 6.81 2.35
CA THR A 27 9.38 8.27 2.24
C THR A 27 9.78 8.65 0.82
N PRO A 28 8.81 8.84 -0.10
CA PRO A 28 9.08 9.04 -1.51
C PRO A 28 9.66 10.44 -1.78
N LEU A 29 10.52 10.52 -2.81
CA LEU A 29 11.03 11.78 -3.32
C LEU A 29 10.03 12.44 -4.27
N THR A 30 10.07 13.77 -4.33
CA THR A 30 9.44 14.57 -5.38
C THR A 30 10.40 14.71 -6.56
N ASP A 31 9.95 14.38 -7.78
CA ASP A 31 10.69 14.63 -9.02
C ASP A 31 9.73 14.96 -10.18
N LEU A 32 10.25 15.12 -11.41
CA LEU A 32 9.44 15.46 -12.60
C LEU A 32 8.26 14.50 -12.84
N ARG A 33 8.32 13.27 -12.34
CA ARG A 33 7.28 12.25 -12.53
C ARG A 33 6.20 12.30 -11.44
N GLY A 34 6.34 13.12 -10.41
CA GLY A 34 5.32 13.28 -9.37
C GLY A 34 5.85 13.73 -8.01
N SER A 35 4.95 14.24 -7.17
CA SER A 35 5.25 14.66 -5.80
C SER A 35 5.35 13.46 -4.84
N ALA A 36 6.07 13.67 -3.74
CA ALA A 36 6.12 12.75 -2.62
C ALA A 36 4.72 12.38 -2.11
N GLU A 37 3.86 13.38 -1.88
CA GLU A 37 2.48 13.20 -1.41
C GLU A 37 1.61 12.39 -2.38
N TYR A 38 1.80 12.59 -3.69
CA TYR A 38 1.11 11.81 -4.70
C TYR A 38 1.57 10.35 -4.68
N ARG A 39 2.89 10.11 -4.66
CA ARG A 39 3.48 8.77 -4.60
C ARG A 39 3.07 8.02 -3.34
N GLN A 40 3.03 8.73 -2.22
CA GLN A 40 2.63 8.18 -0.94
C GLN A 40 1.20 7.60 -1.01
N ARG A 41 0.25 8.37 -1.56
CA ARG A 41 -1.13 7.91 -1.78
C ARG A 41 -1.21 6.81 -2.83
N LEU A 42 -0.40 6.91 -3.88
CA LEU A 42 -0.39 5.96 -4.99
C LEU A 42 -0.09 4.53 -4.51
N VAL A 43 0.88 4.33 -3.61
CA VAL A 43 1.23 2.97 -3.18
C VAL A 43 0.08 2.28 -2.46
N VAL A 44 -0.64 3.00 -1.59
CA VAL A 44 -1.82 2.45 -0.89
C VAL A 44 -2.89 2.02 -1.90
N ASN A 45 -3.15 2.87 -2.90
CA ASN A 45 -4.15 2.58 -3.94
C ASN A 45 -3.73 1.41 -4.85
N LEU A 46 -2.45 1.30 -5.18
CA LEU A 46 -1.93 0.19 -5.99
C LEU A 46 -2.06 -1.14 -5.26
N PHE A 47 -1.81 -1.16 -3.95
CA PHE A 47 -1.97 -2.36 -3.14
C PHE A 47 -3.43 -2.80 -3.05
N GLU A 48 -4.36 -1.86 -2.86
CA GLU A 48 -5.80 -2.14 -2.88
C GLU A 48 -6.29 -2.59 -4.27
N LYS A 49 -5.79 -1.96 -5.35
CA LYS A 49 -6.06 -2.39 -6.73
C LYS A 49 -5.61 -3.83 -6.96
N PHE A 50 -4.41 -4.18 -6.50
CA PHE A 50 -3.88 -5.54 -6.63
C PHE A 50 -4.79 -6.58 -5.97
N PHE A 51 -5.31 -6.30 -4.77
CA PHE A 51 -6.27 -7.16 -4.09
C PHE A 51 -7.57 -7.35 -4.89
N VAL A 52 -8.13 -6.25 -5.43
CA VAL A 52 -9.41 -6.31 -6.18
C VAL A 52 -9.24 -6.98 -7.55
N GLU A 53 -8.09 -6.81 -8.19
CA GLU A 53 -7.80 -7.38 -9.50
C GLU A 53 -7.46 -8.88 -9.43
N PHE A 54 -6.85 -9.32 -8.34
CA PHE A 54 -6.45 -10.71 -8.09
C PHE A 54 -6.99 -11.21 -6.75
N PRO A 55 -8.31 -11.53 -6.68
CA PRO A 55 -8.94 -12.04 -5.47
C PRO A 55 -8.45 -13.44 -5.08
#